data_AF-A0AAD7FI54-F1
#
_entry.id   AF-A0AAD7FI54-F1
#
_cell.length_a   1.000
_cell.length_b   1.000
_cell.length_c   1.000
_cell.angle_alpha   90.00
_cell.angle_beta   90.00
_cell.angle_gamma   90.00
#
_symmetry.space_group_name_H-M   'P 1'
#
loop_
_entity.id
_entity.type
_entity.pdbx_description
1 polymer ?
#
loop_
_entity_poly.entity_id
_entity_poly.type
_entity_poly.pdbx_seq_one_letter_code
_entity_poly.pdbx_strand_id
1 'polypeptide(L)'
;MGHVVRSTPEFYSIVARAWIAALTLTQSDSRDRLSYVLGLLSSVATFFTKQELCTKETLKVFIHNHDPSVLATWFLRHGEFSFKLIGDLRMERIGYGMLGYGVLIVLPTFLRGIHDAAENLDINELPSRFLVELVNQGVIGFVVRAVHALATSRASQSAGGNLAHLVSACTYFLAKLLEDERFKQARTAISVALIRCIAVCGEQPDLAEMTGDLVTRLWILLPSYTIHWGDQSGVDVVRVLAEYEQTIPKFAPEVREAWTRFVVVAKHRAEFADSVDSSGIVNMKACDNTLCTRLGPKNEFKRCSGCEALYYCSIQCQAVDWHNGHRAACKTHDYQLSGRVPFATPRQRAFARAMLHRDYTHLKLKIFVQAVACMRVSRDPHAGYFVVFDYSQGGPALGVYSLVEPSDALDWLARAGIQWDLTVARAARSEGRMTIHAVRVREAKAPRHWVVPLHSDSGVIHEELVKMACAQDGENQTEDFKELVDRSNSEVLEFH
;
A
#
# COMPACT_ATOMS: atom_id res chain seq x y z
N MET A 1 43.46 36.10 6.39
CA MET A 1 42.13 36.66 6.74
C MET A 1 41.06 35.72 6.21
N GLY A 2 40.64 34.76 7.03
CA GLY A 2 39.53 33.86 6.73
C GLY A 2 38.31 34.30 7.53
N HIS A 3 37.41 35.04 6.89
CA HIS A 3 36.07 35.24 7.43
C HIS A 3 35.17 34.16 6.85
N VAL A 4 34.79 33.20 7.69
CA VAL A 4 33.64 32.34 7.42
C VAL A 4 32.43 33.25 7.41
N VAL A 5 31.95 33.58 6.22
CA VAL A 5 30.65 34.25 6.05
C VAL A 5 29.60 33.29 6.59
N ARG A 6 29.02 33.61 7.75
CA ARG A 6 27.82 32.91 8.21
C ARG A 6 26.69 33.27 7.24
N SER A 7 26.35 32.32 6.39
CA SER A 7 25.23 32.45 5.46
C SER A 7 23.92 32.58 6.23
N THR A 8 23.22 33.70 6.07
CA THR A 8 21.91 33.94 6.70
C THR A 8 20.78 33.47 5.78
N PRO A 9 19.56 33.20 6.31
CA PRO A 9 18.38 32.88 5.49
C PRO A 9 18.11 33.89 4.36
N GLU A 10 18.46 35.16 4.56
CA GLU A 10 18.33 36.21 3.55
C GLU A 10 19.27 35.98 2.35
N PHE A 11 20.49 35.47 2.58
CA PHE A 11 21.41 35.11 1.50
C PHE A 11 20.81 34.03 0.60
N TYR A 12 20.19 33.01 1.19
CA TYR A 12 19.52 31.94 0.44
C TYR A 12 18.29 32.42 -0.31
N SER A 13 17.51 33.33 0.28
CA SER A 13 16.39 34.00 -0.40
C SER A 13 16.86 34.87 -1.57
N ILE A 14 18.01 35.53 -1.46
CA ILE A 14 18.61 36.33 -2.54
C ILE A 14 19.11 35.42 -3.67
N VAL A 15 19.80 34.32 -3.34
CA VAL A 15 20.24 33.33 -4.34
C VAL A 15 19.04 32.71 -5.03
N ALA A 16 18.00 32.29 -4.30
CA ALA A 16 16.77 31.75 -4.88
C ALA A 16 16.06 32.78 -5.80
N ARG A 17 15.98 34.05 -5.40
CA ARG A 17 15.38 35.12 -6.23
C ARG A 17 16.21 35.46 -7.46
N ALA A 18 17.52 35.56 -7.34
CA ALA A 18 18.44 35.75 -8.47
C ALA A 18 18.37 34.57 -9.43
N TRP A 19 18.17 33.36 -8.90
CA TRP A 19 18.01 32.15 -9.67
C TRP A 19 16.67 32.11 -10.42
N ILE A 20 15.57 32.47 -9.76
CA ILE A 20 14.24 32.65 -10.38
C ILE A 20 14.28 33.75 -11.47
N ALA A 21 14.97 34.87 -11.22
CA ALA A 21 15.13 35.95 -12.20
C ALA A 21 15.93 35.53 -13.43
N ALA A 22 17.00 34.74 -13.25
CA ALA A 22 17.75 34.15 -14.36
C ALA A 22 16.91 33.17 -15.20
N LEU A 23 15.97 32.47 -14.56
CA LEU A 23 15.06 31.51 -15.21
C LEU A 23 13.91 32.19 -15.98
N THR A 24 13.50 33.40 -15.61
CA THR A 24 12.53 34.20 -16.40
C THR A 24 13.12 34.81 -17.67
N LEU A 25 14.45 34.84 -17.80
CA LEU A 25 15.14 35.41 -18.96
C LEU A 25 15.30 34.44 -20.14
N THR A 26 14.89 33.17 -20.01
CA THR A 26 15.12 32.12 -21.02
C THR A 26 14.04 32.04 -22.12
N GLN A 27 13.16 33.04 -22.26
CA GLN A 27 12.19 33.08 -23.37
C GLN A 27 12.79 33.55 -24.72
N SER A 28 14.07 33.90 -24.80
CA SER A 28 14.73 34.30 -26.05
C SER A 28 15.95 33.44 -26.40
N ASP A 29 15.97 32.94 -27.63
CA ASP A 29 16.77 31.86 -28.21
C ASP A 29 18.23 32.25 -28.52
N SER A 30 19.13 32.22 -27.53
CA SER A 30 20.58 32.31 -27.80
C SER A 30 21.39 31.26 -27.03
N ARG A 31 22.15 30.48 -27.79
CA ARG A 31 23.02 29.39 -27.33
C ARG A 31 24.02 29.83 -26.26
N ASP A 32 24.47 31.08 -26.33
CA ASP A 32 25.43 31.68 -25.39
C ASP A 32 24.81 31.98 -24.02
N ARG A 33 23.52 32.37 -23.98
CA ARG A 33 22.79 32.54 -22.72
C ARG A 33 22.52 31.20 -22.05
N LEU A 34 22.30 30.14 -22.83
CA LEU A 34 22.14 28.79 -22.29
C LEU A 34 23.44 28.30 -21.63
N SER A 35 24.60 28.46 -22.29
CA SER A 35 25.91 28.17 -21.69
C SER A 35 26.17 29.00 -20.43
N TYR A 36 25.77 30.27 -20.41
CA TYR A 36 25.91 31.13 -19.25
C TYR A 36 25.02 30.69 -18.07
N VAL A 37 23.74 30.41 -18.33
CA VAL A 37 22.78 29.92 -17.33
C VAL A 37 23.20 28.54 -16.81
N LEU A 38 23.69 27.65 -17.68
CA LEU A 38 24.21 26.33 -17.28
C LEU A 38 25.53 26.44 -16.52
N GLY A 39 26.42 27.37 -16.86
CA GLY A 39 27.63 27.68 -16.10
C GLY A 39 27.32 28.25 -14.72
N LEU A 40 26.30 29.09 -14.62
CA LEU A 40 25.80 29.64 -13.35
C LEU A 40 25.17 28.54 -12.49
N LEU A 41 24.31 27.70 -13.09
CA LEU A 41 23.71 26.52 -12.46
C LEU A 41 24.75 25.53 -11.96
N SER A 42 25.77 25.26 -12.78
CA SER A 42 26.91 24.42 -12.42
C SER A 42 27.68 25.02 -11.25
N SER A 43 28.02 26.31 -11.30
CA SER A 43 28.75 26.99 -10.22
C SER A 43 27.94 27.02 -8.91
N VAL A 44 26.63 27.21 -9.00
CA VAL A 44 25.70 27.19 -7.88
C VAL A 44 25.57 25.76 -7.32
N ALA A 45 25.41 24.74 -8.17
CA ALA A 45 25.39 23.34 -7.74
C ALA A 45 26.73 22.88 -7.14
N THR A 46 27.87 23.31 -7.69
CA THR A 46 29.21 23.07 -7.15
C THR A 46 29.40 23.78 -5.80
N PHE A 47 28.83 24.97 -5.65
CA PHE A 47 28.82 25.70 -4.37
C PHE A 47 27.97 24.97 -3.31
N PHE A 48 26.78 24.48 -3.68
CA PHE A 48 25.90 23.71 -2.79
C PHE A 48 26.44 22.32 -2.45
N THR A 49 27.15 21.65 -3.37
CA THR A 49 27.77 20.32 -3.14
C THR A 49 29.03 20.40 -2.29
N LYS A 50 29.78 21.51 -2.34
CA LYS A 50 30.97 21.72 -1.49
C LYS A 50 30.66 22.18 -0.06
N GLN A 51 29.44 22.64 0.21
CA GLN A 51 28.97 22.96 1.56
C GLN A 51 27.79 22.06 1.91
N GLU A 52 28.04 20.86 2.45
CA GLU A 52 27.00 19.90 2.91
C GLU A 52 25.93 20.52 3.83
N LEU A 53 26.23 21.63 4.52
CA LEU A 53 25.30 22.37 5.39
C LEU A 53 24.27 23.25 4.64
N CYS A 54 24.52 23.56 3.38
CA CYS A 54 23.82 24.61 2.63
C CYS A 54 22.52 24.13 1.99
N THR A 55 22.47 22.86 1.55
CA THR A 55 21.30 22.25 0.91
C THR A 55 20.18 21.97 1.91
N LYS A 56 20.50 21.51 3.13
CA LYS A 56 19.49 21.15 4.14
C LYS A 56 18.64 22.35 4.57
N GLU A 57 19.26 23.44 5.04
CA GLU A 57 18.52 24.63 5.51
C GLU A 57 17.85 25.39 4.35
N THR A 58 18.46 25.41 3.16
CA THR A 58 17.84 26.00 1.97
C THR A 58 16.62 25.21 1.52
N LEU A 59 16.69 23.87 1.48
CA LEU A 59 15.51 23.04 1.18
C LEU A 59 14.41 23.24 2.23
N LYS A 60 14.74 23.30 3.52
CA LYS A 60 13.76 23.54 4.59
C LYS A 60 13.04 24.88 4.38
N VAL A 61 13.80 25.96 4.21
CA VAL A 61 13.25 27.30 3.97
C VAL A 61 12.40 27.32 2.70
N PHE A 62 12.83 26.65 1.63
CA PHE A 62 12.07 26.59 0.39
C PHE A 62 10.76 25.79 0.54
N ILE A 63 10.83 24.59 1.13
CA ILE A 63 9.68 23.71 1.36
C ILE A 63 8.65 24.36 2.29
N HIS A 64 9.09 25.13 3.29
CA HIS A 64 8.19 25.84 4.20
C HIS A 64 7.55 27.08 3.57
N ASN A 65 8.25 27.79 2.68
CA ASN A 65 7.80 29.11 2.19
C ASN A 65 7.23 29.11 0.77
N HIS A 66 7.31 28.00 0.03
CA HIS A 66 6.88 27.93 -1.36
C HIS A 66 6.02 26.70 -1.66
N ASP A 67 5.18 26.81 -2.70
CA ASP A 67 4.34 25.71 -3.16
C ASP A 67 5.20 24.56 -3.73
N PRO A 68 5.11 23.34 -3.17
CA PRO A 68 5.72 22.13 -3.72
C PRO A 68 5.59 21.93 -5.23
N SER A 69 4.45 22.34 -5.81
CA SER A 69 4.16 22.18 -7.24
C SER A 69 5.12 22.96 -8.11
N VAL A 70 5.59 24.13 -7.65
CA VAL A 70 6.54 24.97 -8.36
C VAL A 70 7.91 24.29 -8.43
N LEU A 71 8.37 23.69 -7.33
CA LEU A 71 9.66 22.98 -7.31
C LEU A 71 9.63 21.70 -8.14
N ALA A 72 8.55 20.92 -8.02
CA ALA A 72 8.37 19.70 -8.79
C ALA A 72 8.27 19.99 -10.30
N THR A 73 7.47 20.98 -10.69
CA THR A 73 7.34 21.43 -12.09
C THR A 73 8.66 21.94 -12.64
N TRP A 74 9.42 22.71 -11.85
CA TRP A 74 10.76 23.17 -12.23
C TRP A 74 11.69 21.98 -12.49
N PHE A 75 11.73 21.03 -11.55
CA PHE A 75 12.59 19.85 -11.65
C PHE A 75 12.32 19.07 -12.92
N LEU A 76 11.06 18.89 -13.30
CA LEU A 76 10.69 18.18 -14.52
C LEU A 76 10.97 18.99 -15.77
N ARG A 77 10.61 20.27 -15.83
CA ARG A 77 10.88 21.08 -17.03
C ARG A 77 12.36 21.10 -17.35
N HIS A 78 13.23 21.19 -16.36
CA HIS A 78 14.67 21.23 -16.58
C HIS A 78 15.32 19.84 -16.68
N GLY A 79 14.83 18.85 -15.93
CA GLY A 79 15.25 17.46 -16.05
C GLY A 79 14.86 16.86 -17.40
N GLU A 80 13.61 17.01 -17.81
CA GLU A 80 13.07 16.56 -19.10
C GLU A 80 13.71 17.30 -20.28
N PHE A 81 13.98 18.60 -20.17
CA PHE A 81 14.79 19.32 -21.17
C PHE A 81 16.19 18.71 -21.31
N SER A 82 16.84 18.38 -20.20
CA SER A 82 18.15 17.72 -20.20
C SER A 82 18.09 16.33 -20.84
N PHE A 83 17.02 15.55 -20.57
CA PHE A 83 16.86 14.20 -21.11
C PHE A 83 16.35 14.11 -22.54
N LYS A 84 15.46 15.02 -22.98
CA LYS A 84 15.02 15.09 -24.38
C LYS A 84 16.19 15.46 -25.29
N LEU A 85 17.06 16.36 -24.82
CA LEU A 85 18.35 16.64 -25.44
C LEU A 85 19.28 15.40 -25.48
N ILE A 86 19.24 14.53 -24.46
CA ILE A 86 19.99 13.25 -24.42
C ILE A 86 19.37 12.17 -25.32
N GLY A 87 18.04 12.11 -25.44
CA GLY A 87 17.33 11.10 -26.22
C GLY A 87 17.40 11.35 -27.73
N ASP A 88 17.35 12.61 -28.15
CA ASP A 88 17.41 13.00 -29.57
C ASP A 88 18.85 13.05 -30.11
N LEU A 89 19.84 13.20 -29.23
CA LEU A 89 21.26 13.17 -29.59
C LEU A 89 21.83 11.78 -29.32
N ARG A 90 22.14 11.02 -30.39
CA ARG A 90 22.88 9.76 -30.29
C ARG A 90 24.04 9.92 -29.28
N MET A 91 24.02 9.09 -28.24
CA MET A 91 24.90 9.09 -27.05
C MET A 91 26.41 9.20 -27.32
N GLU A 92 26.85 8.97 -28.55
CA GLU A 92 28.25 9.02 -28.96
C GLU A 92 28.83 10.45 -29.09
N ARG A 93 27.99 11.50 -29.17
CA ARG A 93 28.46 12.88 -29.49
C ARG A 93 28.42 13.90 -28.36
N ILE A 94 27.71 13.65 -27.26
CA ILE A 94 27.76 14.55 -26.09
C ILE A 94 28.90 14.06 -25.20
N GLY A 95 29.98 14.84 -25.09
CA GLY A 95 31.08 14.53 -24.18
C GLY A 95 30.56 14.25 -22.76
N TYR A 96 31.10 13.21 -22.14
CA TYR A 96 30.74 12.66 -20.81
C TYR A 96 30.54 13.69 -19.69
N GLY A 97 31.08 14.91 -19.82
CA GLY A 97 31.00 15.98 -18.82
C GLY A 97 29.58 16.50 -18.53
N MET A 98 28.70 16.65 -19.52
CA MET A 98 27.36 17.24 -19.30
C MET A 98 26.35 16.22 -18.74
N LEU A 99 26.39 14.98 -19.24
CA LEU A 99 25.59 13.87 -18.72
C LEU A 99 25.99 13.52 -17.29
N GLY A 100 27.29 13.57 -16.99
CA GLY A 100 27.81 13.41 -15.64
C GLY A 100 27.35 14.52 -14.69
N TYR A 101 27.38 15.78 -15.09
CA TYR A 101 27.01 16.85 -14.15
C TYR A 101 25.53 16.86 -13.78
N GLY A 102 24.61 16.77 -14.74
CA GLY A 102 23.17 16.80 -14.45
C GLY A 102 22.68 15.51 -13.76
N VAL A 103 23.11 14.36 -14.25
CA VAL A 103 22.55 13.06 -13.84
C VAL A 103 23.39 12.36 -12.78
N LEU A 104 24.72 12.56 -12.73
CA LEU A 104 25.57 11.97 -11.68
C LEU A 104 25.85 12.92 -10.52
N ILE A 105 25.68 14.25 -10.68
CA ILE A 105 25.91 15.21 -9.60
C ILE A 105 24.60 15.84 -9.13
N VAL A 106 23.86 16.54 -9.99
CA VAL A 106 22.68 17.30 -9.54
C VAL A 106 21.56 16.39 -9.04
N LEU A 107 21.21 15.34 -9.79
CA LEU A 107 20.16 14.41 -9.40
C LEU A 107 20.49 13.63 -8.10
N PRO A 108 21.68 13.00 -7.95
CA PRO A 108 22.07 12.36 -6.70
C PRO A 108 22.23 13.35 -5.56
N THR A 109 22.71 14.58 -5.80
CA THR A 109 22.80 15.60 -4.74
C THR A 109 21.42 16.05 -4.29
N PHE A 110 20.46 16.20 -5.20
CA PHE A 110 19.08 16.55 -4.86
C PHE A 110 18.40 15.43 -4.10
N LEU A 111 18.53 14.18 -4.56
CA LEU A 111 17.92 13.03 -3.91
C LEU A 111 18.63 12.64 -2.61
N ARG A 112 19.95 12.82 -2.52
CA ARG A 112 20.70 12.78 -1.26
C ARG A 112 20.25 13.91 -0.35
N GLY A 113 20.02 15.12 -0.87
CA GLY A 113 19.44 16.22 -0.09
C GLY A 113 18.05 15.88 0.46
N ILE A 114 17.22 15.18 -0.32
CA ILE A 114 15.92 14.65 0.15
C ILE A 114 16.12 13.52 1.16
N HIS A 115 17.08 12.61 0.94
CA HIS A 115 17.38 11.47 1.82
C HIS A 115 17.99 11.92 3.15
N ASP A 116 18.98 12.80 3.14
CA ASP A 116 19.62 13.37 4.32
C ASP A 116 18.65 14.30 5.06
N ALA A 117 17.79 15.01 4.32
CA ALA A 117 16.64 15.68 4.91
C ALA A 117 15.70 14.65 5.55
N ALA A 118 15.43 13.52 4.91
CA ALA A 118 14.56 12.46 5.42
C ALA A 118 15.11 11.72 6.65
N GLU A 119 16.43 11.52 6.74
CA GLU A 119 17.09 10.87 7.87
C GLU A 119 17.34 11.84 9.02
N ASN A 120 17.66 13.11 8.74
CA ASN A 120 18.07 14.09 9.75
C ASN A 120 17.03 15.20 10.04
N LEU A 121 15.93 15.25 9.31
CA LEU A 121 14.67 15.83 9.80
C LEU A 121 13.81 14.64 10.19
N ASP A 122 12.97 14.81 11.21
CA ASP A 122 11.84 13.93 11.34
C ASP A 122 11.01 14.09 10.05
N ILE A 123 11.07 13.13 9.13
CA ILE A 123 10.41 13.28 7.83
C ILE A 123 8.89 13.41 7.97
N ASN A 124 8.34 13.12 9.15
CA ASN A 124 6.97 13.50 9.47
C ASN A 124 6.74 15.03 9.33
N GLU A 125 7.79 15.85 9.32
CA GLU A 125 7.79 17.29 9.04
C GLU A 125 7.91 17.65 7.54
N LEU A 126 8.43 16.76 6.70
CA LEU A 126 8.45 16.98 5.25
C LEU A 126 6.98 16.90 4.78
N PRO A 127 6.39 17.99 4.25
CA PRO A 127 4.96 18.00 4.01
C PRO A 127 4.60 16.86 3.07
N SER A 128 3.75 15.92 3.50
CA SER A 128 3.33 14.80 2.66
C SER A 128 2.77 15.24 1.29
N ARG A 129 2.29 16.49 1.20
CA ARG A 129 1.96 17.17 -0.06
C ARG A 129 3.11 17.25 -1.05
N PHE A 130 4.34 17.49 -0.59
CA PHE A 130 5.54 17.56 -1.42
C PHE A 130 5.84 16.23 -2.12
N LEU A 131 5.84 15.12 -1.38
CA LEU A 131 6.08 13.79 -1.96
C LEU A 131 4.98 13.42 -2.97
N VAL A 132 3.71 13.73 -2.64
CA VAL A 132 2.58 13.53 -3.55
C VAL A 132 2.76 14.32 -4.84
N GLU A 133 3.24 15.55 -4.74
CA GLU A 133 3.42 16.41 -5.90
C GLU A 133 4.56 15.95 -6.80
N LEU A 134 5.68 15.47 -6.24
CA LEU A 134 6.74 14.83 -7.01
C LEU A 134 6.21 13.64 -7.84
N VAL A 135 5.31 12.84 -7.26
CA VAL A 135 4.68 11.71 -7.96
C VAL A 135 3.78 12.21 -9.08
N ASN A 136 2.87 13.13 -8.76
CA ASN A 136 1.87 13.64 -9.70
C ASN A 136 2.51 14.29 -10.92
N GLN A 137 3.65 14.94 -10.70
CA GLN A 137 4.38 15.64 -11.74
C GLN A 137 5.23 14.64 -12.58
N GLY A 138 5.45 13.41 -12.10
CA GLY A 138 6.18 12.37 -12.84
C GLY A 138 7.68 12.35 -12.57
N VAL A 139 8.14 13.02 -11.50
CA VAL A 139 9.56 13.06 -11.09
C VAL A 139 10.09 11.65 -10.89
N ILE A 140 9.30 10.75 -10.31
CA ILE A 140 9.72 9.36 -10.08
C ILE A 140 10.05 8.66 -11.40
N GLY A 141 9.24 8.87 -12.44
CA GLY A 141 9.52 8.26 -13.75
C GLY A 141 10.76 8.81 -14.40
N PHE A 142 11.00 10.10 -14.21
CA PHE A 142 12.27 10.70 -14.60
C PHE A 142 13.44 10.04 -13.86
N VAL A 143 13.38 9.97 -12.53
CA VAL A 143 14.43 9.38 -11.68
C VAL A 143 14.69 7.93 -12.09
N VAL A 144 13.65 7.11 -12.21
CA VAL A 144 13.77 5.70 -12.58
C VAL A 144 14.44 5.51 -13.94
N ARG A 145 14.05 6.30 -14.95
CA ARG A 145 14.70 6.25 -16.27
C ARG A 145 16.17 6.65 -16.18
N ALA A 146 16.49 7.65 -15.37
CA ALA A 146 17.88 8.07 -15.13
C ALA A 146 18.68 6.95 -14.44
N VAL A 147 18.17 6.34 -13.37
CA VAL A 147 18.84 5.23 -12.69
C VAL A 147 19.07 4.07 -13.64
N HIS A 148 18.05 3.70 -14.40
CA HIS A 148 18.15 2.61 -15.36
C HIS A 148 19.19 2.88 -16.45
N ALA A 149 19.24 4.11 -16.98
CA ALA A 149 20.24 4.50 -17.96
C ALA A 149 21.66 4.47 -17.38
N LEU A 150 21.83 4.91 -16.13
CA LEU A 150 23.13 4.85 -15.44
C LEU A 150 23.57 3.42 -15.17
N ALA A 151 22.67 2.59 -14.65
CA ALA A 151 22.97 1.23 -14.24
C ALA A 151 23.26 0.30 -15.43
N THR A 152 22.64 0.54 -16.58
CA THR A 152 22.92 -0.20 -17.83
C THR A 152 24.11 0.35 -18.62
N SER A 153 24.66 1.50 -18.23
CA SER A 153 25.84 2.08 -18.89
C SER A 153 27.14 1.40 -18.44
N ARG A 154 28.14 1.31 -19.34
CA ARG A 154 29.51 0.85 -18.99
C ARG A 154 30.20 1.71 -17.91
N ALA A 155 29.69 2.92 -17.67
CA ALA A 155 30.20 3.85 -16.65
C ALA A 155 29.73 3.50 -15.23
N SER A 156 28.88 2.49 -15.04
CA SER A 156 28.37 2.08 -13.73
C SER A 156 29.48 1.68 -12.75
N GLN A 157 30.60 1.11 -13.24
CA GLN A 157 31.71 0.65 -12.41
C GLN A 157 32.41 1.77 -11.62
N SER A 158 32.44 3.01 -12.14
CA SER A 158 33.03 4.16 -11.43
C SER A 158 32.00 4.99 -10.66
N ALA A 159 30.71 4.78 -10.91
CA ALA A 159 29.61 5.55 -10.33
C ALA A 159 28.85 4.83 -9.21
N GLY A 160 29.35 3.67 -8.75
CA GLY A 160 28.65 2.78 -7.81
C GLY A 160 28.06 3.49 -6.58
N GLY A 161 28.83 4.39 -5.94
CA GLY A 161 28.35 5.16 -4.79
C GLY A 161 27.13 6.04 -5.10
N ASN A 162 27.15 6.77 -6.21
CA ASN A 162 26.02 7.64 -6.59
C ASN A 162 24.77 6.82 -6.94
N LEU A 163 24.95 5.65 -7.56
CA LEU A 163 23.84 4.75 -7.85
C LEU A 163 23.23 4.19 -6.56
N ALA A 164 24.05 3.83 -5.57
CA ALA A 164 23.58 3.33 -4.28
C ALA A 164 22.69 4.34 -3.56
N HIS A 165 23.11 5.60 -3.50
CA HIS A 165 22.30 6.67 -2.88
C HIS A 165 21.00 6.92 -3.62
N LEU A 166 21.03 6.85 -4.94
CA LEU A 166 19.86 7.04 -5.79
C LEU A 166 18.81 5.95 -5.54
N VAL A 167 19.26 4.70 -5.44
CA VAL A 167 18.42 3.54 -5.12
C VAL A 167 17.92 3.61 -3.69
N SER A 168 18.77 3.99 -2.74
CA SER A 168 18.35 4.21 -1.35
C SER A 168 17.24 5.25 -1.29
N ALA A 169 17.44 6.43 -1.89
CA ALA A 169 16.42 7.49 -1.93
C ALA A 169 15.11 7.01 -2.59
N CYS A 170 15.20 6.28 -3.70
CA CYS A 170 14.06 5.68 -4.38
C CYS A 170 13.30 4.66 -3.52
N THR A 171 14.03 3.75 -2.88
CA THR A 171 13.46 2.68 -2.05
C THR A 171 12.83 3.27 -0.79
N TYR A 172 13.50 4.24 -0.18
CA TYR A 172 13.02 5.00 0.97
C TYR A 172 11.75 5.76 0.63
N PHE A 173 11.76 6.44 -0.51
CA PHE A 173 10.62 7.18 -1.00
C PHE A 173 9.41 6.27 -1.21
N LEU A 174 9.57 5.10 -1.83
CA LEU A 174 8.48 4.13 -1.99
C LEU A 174 8.02 3.56 -0.66
N ALA A 175 8.94 3.18 0.22
CA ALA A 175 8.62 2.75 1.56
C ALA A 175 7.73 3.81 2.21
N LYS A 176 8.16 5.08 2.23
CA LYS A 176 7.40 6.20 2.82
C LYS A 176 6.02 6.39 2.19
N LEU A 177 5.88 6.25 0.87
CA LEU A 177 4.57 6.30 0.23
C LEU A 177 3.65 5.16 0.69
N LEU A 178 4.19 3.96 0.89
CA LEU A 178 3.45 2.84 1.47
C LEU A 178 3.14 3.10 2.96
N GLU A 179 4.06 3.71 3.71
CA GLU A 179 3.90 4.04 5.13
C GLU A 179 2.84 5.10 5.39
N ASP A 180 2.79 6.14 4.55
CA ASP A 180 1.82 7.22 4.61
C ASP A 180 0.54 6.91 3.83
N GLU A 181 0.35 5.64 3.43
CA GLU A 181 -0.85 5.11 2.77
C GLU A 181 -1.24 5.89 1.50
N ARG A 182 -0.23 6.42 0.83
CA ARG A 182 -0.39 7.11 -0.45
C ARG A 182 -0.49 6.07 -1.55
N PHE A 183 -1.44 5.14 -1.44
CA PHE A 183 -1.56 3.95 -2.28
C PHE A 183 -1.62 4.31 -3.77
N LYS A 184 -2.37 5.34 -4.15
CA LYS A 184 -2.40 5.81 -5.55
C LYS A 184 -1.00 6.19 -6.04
N GLN A 185 -0.23 6.90 -5.22
CA GLN A 185 1.11 7.35 -5.54
C GLN A 185 2.14 6.22 -5.48
N ALA A 186 2.09 5.36 -4.47
CA ALA A 186 2.94 4.18 -4.34
C ALA A 186 2.75 3.26 -5.54
N ARG A 187 1.50 3.07 -5.96
CA ARG A 187 1.16 2.37 -7.19
C ARG A 187 1.79 3.03 -8.42
N THR A 188 1.62 4.34 -8.59
CA THR A 188 2.24 5.06 -9.72
C THR A 188 3.76 4.90 -9.68
N ALA A 189 4.39 4.99 -8.51
CA ALA A 189 5.82 4.78 -8.37
C ALA A 189 6.25 3.36 -8.80
N ILE A 190 5.52 2.35 -8.35
CA ILE A 190 5.75 0.95 -8.72
C ILE A 190 5.58 0.74 -10.24
N SER A 191 4.47 1.20 -10.81
CA SER A 191 4.15 1.02 -12.24
C SER A 191 5.11 1.76 -13.16
N VAL A 192 5.69 2.86 -12.67
CA VAL A 192 6.70 3.67 -13.35
C VAL A 192 8.10 3.05 -13.26
N ALA A 193 8.17 1.76 -12.90
CA ALA A 193 9.36 0.91 -12.92
C ALA A 193 10.36 1.21 -11.79
N LEU A 194 9.90 1.74 -10.65
CA LEU A 194 10.76 1.84 -9.46
C LEU A 194 11.25 0.47 -9.00
N ILE A 195 10.40 -0.55 -9.16
CA ILE A 195 10.78 -1.95 -8.95
C ILE A 195 11.90 -2.37 -9.92
N ARG A 196 11.84 -1.95 -11.19
CA ARG A 196 12.90 -2.20 -12.19
C ARG A 196 14.22 -1.55 -11.77
N CYS A 197 14.17 -0.32 -11.26
CA CYS A 197 15.33 0.39 -10.75
C CYS A 197 16.00 -0.41 -9.60
N ILE A 198 15.22 -0.85 -8.62
CA ILE A 198 15.70 -1.67 -7.50
C ILE A 198 16.27 -2.99 -8.01
N ALA A 199 15.59 -3.64 -8.96
CA ALA A 199 16.01 -4.92 -9.51
C ALA A 199 17.34 -4.84 -10.26
N VAL A 200 17.55 -3.80 -11.08
CA VAL A 200 18.82 -3.61 -11.78
C VAL A 200 19.96 -3.33 -10.80
N CYS A 201 19.66 -2.63 -9.70
CA CYS A 201 20.66 -2.25 -8.72
C CYS A 201 21.02 -3.39 -7.77
N GLY A 202 20.08 -4.30 -7.49
CA GLY A 202 20.35 -5.52 -6.72
C GLY A 202 21.25 -6.53 -7.45
N GLU A 203 21.54 -6.35 -8.74
CA GLU A 203 22.56 -7.15 -9.44
C GLU A 203 24.00 -6.74 -9.07
N GLN A 204 24.18 -5.58 -8.43
CA GLN A 204 25.48 -5.05 -8.04
C GLN A 204 25.76 -5.42 -6.56
N PRO A 205 26.79 -6.24 -6.26
CA PRO A 205 27.06 -6.72 -4.90
C PRO A 205 27.21 -5.59 -3.87
N ASP A 206 27.94 -4.53 -4.23
CA ASP A 206 28.22 -3.40 -3.35
C ASP A 206 26.95 -2.60 -3.00
N LEU A 207 25.99 -2.53 -3.93
CA LEU A 207 24.70 -1.86 -3.67
C LEU A 207 23.78 -2.70 -2.81
N ALA A 208 23.83 -4.04 -2.94
CA ALA A 208 23.00 -4.93 -2.14
C ALA A 208 23.32 -4.81 -0.65
N GLU A 209 24.59 -4.66 -0.29
CA GLU A 209 25.02 -4.44 1.10
C GLU A 209 24.52 -3.08 1.64
N MET A 210 24.66 -2.00 0.86
CA MET A 210 24.24 -0.66 1.28
C MET A 210 22.72 -0.51 1.40
N THR A 211 21.95 -1.25 0.61
CA THR A 211 20.49 -1.09 0.54
C THR A 211 19.72 -2.18 1.28
N GLY A 212 20.42 -3.16 1.88
CA GLY A 212 19.85 -4.38 2.45
C GLY A 212 18.68 -4.16 3.41
N ASP A 213 18.80 -3.28 4.41
CA ASP A 213 17.72 -3.03 5.39
C ASP A 213 16.49 -2.40 4.73
N LEU A 214 16.70 -1.39 3.89
CA LEU A 214 15.63 -0.65 3.24
C LEU A 214 14.87 -1.49 2.21
N VAL A 215 15.63 -2.29 1.46
CA VAL A 215 15.13 -3.27 0.50
C VAL A 215 14.34 -4.35 1.24
N THR A 216 14.87 -4.88 2.35
CA THR A 216 14.16 -5.85 3.20
C THR A 216 12.84 -5.28 3.73
N ARG A 217 12.84 -4.04 4.25
CA ARG A 217 11.61 -3.35 4.69
C ARG A 217 10.60 -3.23 3.56
N LEU A 218 11.03 -2.82 2.37
CA LEU A 218 10.15 -2.69 1.21
C LEU A 218 9.51 -4.03 0.84
N TRP A 219 10.30 -5.11 0.79
CA TRP A 219 9.79 -6.43 0.45
C TRP A 219 8.86 -7.03 1.48
N ILE A 220 8.95 -6.57 2.73
CA ILE A 220 8.00 -6.92 3.77
C ILE A 220 6.66 -6.17 3.60
N LEU A 221 6.68 -4.91 3.12
CA LEU A 221 5.49 -4.09 2.94
C LEU A 221 4.73 -4.38 1.63
N LEU A 222 5.45 -4.76 0.57
CA LEU A 222 4.84 -4.97 -0.75
C LEU A 222 3.79 -6.10 -0.80
N PRO A 223 3.98 -7.28 -0.18
CA PRO A 223 2.98 -8.32 -0.15
C PRO A 223 1.67 -7.88 0.54
N SER A 224 1.75 -7.16 1.67
CA SER A 224 0.55 -6.65 2.34
C SER A 224 -0.17 -5.64 1.46
N TYR A 225 0.57 -4.81 0.72
CA TYR A 225 0.01 -3.78 -0.14
C TYR A 225 -0.86 -4.33 -1.30
N THR A 226 -0.63 -5.57 -1.74
CA THR A 226 -1.38 -6.13 -2.87
C THR A 226 -2.87 -6.36 -2.60
N ILE A 227 -3.33 -6.28 -1.34
CA ILE A 227 -4.76 -6.30 -0.99
C ILE A 227 -5.51 -5.05 -1.47
N HIS A 228 -4.78 -3.97 -1.76
CA HIS A 228 -5.33 -2.72 -2.27
C HIS A 228 -5.37 -2.68 -3.81
N TRP A 229 -4.98 -3.75 -4.50
CA TRP A 229 -4.88 -3.81 -5.97
C TRP A 229 -6.18 -4.19 -6.67
N GLY A 230 -7.34 -3.93 -6.07
CA GLY A 230 -8.64 -4.31 -6.63
C GLY A 230 -9.04 -3.64 -7.95
N ASP A 231 -8.12 -3.10 -8.74
CA ASP A 231 -8.35 -2.55 -10.08
C ASP A 231 -7.25 -3.01 -11.07
N GLN A 232 -7.36 -2.60 -12.34
CA GLN A 232 -6.44 -2.98 -13.44
C GLN A 232 -4.96 -2.80 -13.12
N SER A 233 -4.63 -1.99 -12.12
CA SER A 233 -3.24 -1.72 -11.79
C SER A 233 -2.48 -2.90 -11.18
N GLY A 234 -3.16 -3.86 -10.54
CA GLY A 234 -2.49 -5.09 -10.09
C GLY A 234 -1.88 -5.86 -11.26
N VAL A 235 -2.61 -5.91 -12.39
CA VAL A 235 -2.17 -6.55 -13.63
C VAL A 235 -0.97 -5.81 -14.23
N ASP A 236 -1.00 -4.48 -14.25
CA ASP A 236 0.14 -3.69 -14.76
C ASP A 236 1.41 -3.94 -13.95
N VAL A 237 1.29 -4.01 -12.61
CA VAL A 237 2.43 -4.33 -11.74
C VAL A 237 2.93 -5.74 -12.00
N VAL A 238 2.04 -6.75 -12.08
CA VAL A 238 2.42 -8.13 -12.36
C VAL A 238 3.11 -8.28 -13.72
N ARG A 239 2.63 -7.59 -14.76
CA ARG A 239 3.27 -7.57 -16.07
C ARG A 239 4.69 -7.05 -15.98
N VAL A 240 4.89 -5.93 -15.28
CA VAL A 240 6.23 -5.37 -15.03
C VAL A 240 7.09 -6.36 -14.25
N LEU A 241 6.55 -7.07 -13.25
CA LEU A 241 7.30 -8.06 -12.48
C LEU A 241 7.75 -9.27 -13.31
N ALA A 242 6.91 -9.73 -14.24
CA ALA A 242 7.22 -10.88 -15.10
C ALA A 242 8.43 -10.62 -16.01
N GLU A 243 8.64 -9.37 -16.45
CA GLU A 243 9.82 -8.99 -17.27
C GLU A 243 11.16 -9.22 -16.56
N TYR A 244 11.18 -9.27 -15.22
CA TYR A 244 12.41 -9.36 -14.41
C TYR A 244 12.52 -10.68 -13.64
N GLU A 245 11.67 -11.66 -13.92
CA GLU A 245 11.73 -12.96 -13.24
C GLU A 245 13.10 -13.65 -13.41
N GLN A 246 13.80 -13.34 -14.50
CA GLN A 246 15.15 -13.85 -14.80
C GLN A 246 16.27 -13.18 -14.01
N THR A 247 16.07 -11.98 -13.45
CA THR A 247 17.10 -11.26 -12.68
C THR A 247 17.10 -11.65 -11.20
N ILE A 248 16.02 -12.26 -10.72
CA ILE A 248 15.82 -12.75 -9.35
C ILE A 248 17.00 -13.57 -8.79
N PRO A 249 17.63 -14.51 -9.53
CA PRO A 249 18.73 -15.32 -9.01
C PRO A 249 19.99 -14.53 -8.64
N LYS A 250 20.08 -13.26 -9.03
CA LYS A 250 21.24 -12.39 -8.74
C LYS A 250 21.11 -11.66 -7.41
N PHE A 251 19.92 -11.59 -6.82
CA PHE A 251 19.72 -10.96 -5.52
C PHE A 251 20.31 -11.79 -4.38
N ALA A 252 20.65 -11.09 -3.29
CA ALA A 252 20.89 -11.71 -1.98
C ALA A 252 19.75 -12.67 -1.61
N PRO A 253 20.03 -13.81 -0.95
CA PRO A 253 19.02 -14.85 -0.68
C PRO A 253 17.75 -14.33 0.01
N GLU A 254 17.87 -13.42 0.96
CA GLU A 254 16.76 -12.85 1.74
C GLU A 254 15.85 -11.99 0.86
N VAL A 255 16.46 -11.15 0.01
CA VAL A 255 15.78 -10.32 -0.97
C VAL A 255 15.08 -11.19 -2.01
N ARG A 256 15.74 -12.26 -2.45
CA ARG A 256 15.19 -13.23 -3.39
C ARG A 256 13.94 -13.90 -2.84
N GLU A 257 13.98 -14.41 -1.61
CA GLU A 257 12.84 -15.05 -0.97
C GLU A 257 11.66 -14.08 -0.83
N ALA A 258 11.93 -12.86 -0.35
CA ALA A 258 10.90 -11.85 -0.17
C ALA A 258 10.29 -11.39 -1.51
N TRP A 259 11.11 -11.22 -2.55
CA TRP A 259 10.67 -10.95 -3.91
C TRP A 259 9.81 -12.08 -4.47
N THR A 260 10.25 -13.34 -4.37
CA THR A 260 9.50 -14.50 -4.86
C THR A 260 8.13 -14.58 -4.20
N ARG A 261 8.06 -14.39 -2.88
CA ARG A 261 6.78 -14.31 -2.15
C ARG A 261 5.90 -13.17 -2.68
N PHE A 262 6.46 -11.98 -2.85
CA PHE A 262 5.73 -10.84 -3.40
C PHE A 262 5.17 -11.13 -4.80
N VAL A 263 5.99 -11.65 -5.72
CA VAL A 263 5.55 -11.97 -7.09
C VAL A 263 4.46 -13.02 -7.12
N VAL A 264 4.56 -14.09 -6.31
CA VAL A 264 3.53 -15.13 -6.22
C VAL A 264 2.21 -14.53 -5.73
N VAL A 265 2.24 -13.74 -4.65
CA VAL A 265 1.05 -13.09 -4.10
C VAL A 265 0.46 -12.08 -5.10
N ALA A 266 1.31 -11.29 -5.75
CA ALA A 266 0.94 -10.32 -6.78
C ALA A 266 0.24 -10.98 -7.96
N LYS A 267 0.83 -12.05 -8.55
CA LYS A 267 0.27 -12.83 -9.66
C LYS A 267 -1.10 -13.40 -9.29
N HIS A 268 -1.19 -14.13 -8.17
CA HIS A 268 -2.44 -14.72 -7.72
C HIS A 268 -3.55 -13.67 -7.47
N ARG A 269 -3.20 -12.51 -6.93
CA ARG A 269 -4.16 -11.43 -6.67
C ARG A 269 -4.60 -10.70 -7.94
N ALA A 270 -3.72 -10.53 -8.92
CA ALA A 270 -4.08 -9.98 -10.22
C ALA A 270 -5.02 -10.91 -10.99
N GLU A 271 -4.69 -12.21 -11.07
CA GLU A 271 -5.56 -13.23 -11.68
C GLU A 271 -6.93 -13.28 -10.98
N PHE A 272 -6.93 -13.19 -9.65
CA PHE A 272 -8.16 -13.16 -8.88
C PHE A 272 -8.96 -11.86 -9.14
N ALA A 273 -8.31 -10.70 -9.25
CA ALA A 273 -8.99 -9.44 -9.56
C ALA A 273 -9.72 -9.52 -10.91
N ASP A 274 -9.06 -10.05 -11.94
CA ASP A 274 -9.66 -10.25 -13.26
C ASP A 274 -10.86 -11.22 -13.20
N SER A 275 -10.76 -12.29 -12.40
CA SER A 275 -11.87 -13.22 -12.18
C SER A 275 -13.06 -12.58 -11.47
N VAL A 276 -12.80 -11.68 -10.51
CA VAL A 276 -13.83 -10.98 -9.73
C VAL A 276 -14.58 -9.98 -10.60
N ASP A 277 -13.88 -9.28 -11.49
CA ASP A 277 -14.49 -8.36 -12.44
C ASP A 277 -15.33 -9.10 -13.50
N SER A 278 -14.87 -10.28 -13.93
CA SER A 278 -15.54 -11.08 -14.97
C SER A 278 -16.76 -11.86 -14.47
N SER A 279 -16.73 -12.33 -13.22
CA SER A 279 -17.77 -13.20 -12.65
C SER A 279 -19.00 -12.45 -12.13
N GLY A 280 -18.92 -11.14 -11.90
CA GLY A 280 -20.03 -10.38 -11.33
C GLY A 280 -20.35 -10.72 -9.86
N ILE A 281 -19.57 -11.59 -9.20
CA ILE A 281 -19.73 -12.01 -7.79
C ILE A 281 -19.81 -10.80 -6.83
N VAL A 282 -19.15 -9.70 -7.19
CA VAL A 282 -19.18 -8.43 -6.44
C VAL A 282 -20.59 -7.84 -6.29
N ASN A 283 -21.52 -8.26 -7.15
CA ASN A 283 -22.88 -7.76 -7.17
C ASN A 283 -23.83 -8.55 -6.29
N MET A 284 -23.43 -9.59 -5.56
CA MET A 284 -24.34 -10.25 -4.62
C MET A 284 -24.32 -9.58 -3.23
N LYS A 285 -25.49 -9.53 -2.58
CA LYS A 285 -25.69 -8.98 -1.23
C LYS A 285 -26.61 -9.85 -0.39
N ALA A 286 -26.29 -9.93 0.89
CA ALA A 286 -27.17 -10.44 1.93
C ALA A 286 -28.00 -9.30 2.51
N CYS A 287 -29.18 -9.63 3.02
CA CYS A 287 -29.93 -8.70 3.85
C CYS A 287 -29.21 -8.54 5.18
N ASP A 288 -28.90 -7.30 5.57
CA ASP A 288 -28.23 -7.02 6.83
C ASP A 288 -29.13 -7.27 8.04
N ASN A 289 -30.46 -7.35 7.88
CA ASN A 289 -31.34 -7.85 8.92
C ASN A 289 -30.98 -9.31 9.22
N THR A 290 -30.37 -9.59 10.38
CA THR A 290 -29.85 -10.91 10.76
C THR A 290 -30.91 -11.99 10.92
N LEU A 291 -32.19 -11.63 10.88
CA LEU A 291 -33.33 -12.55 10.88
C LEU A 291 -33.83 -12.87 9.45
N CYS A 292 -33.26 -12.23 8.43
CA CYS A 292 -33.61 -12.44 7.02
C CYS A 292 -32.49 -13.21 6.32
N THR A 293 -32.86 -14.25 5.60
CA THR A 293 -31.92 -15.11 4.84
C THR A 293 -31.82 -14.70 3.36
N ARG A 294 -32.50 -13.61 2.96
CA ARG A 294 -32.52 -13.21 1.55
C ARG A 294 -31.14 -12.76 1.09
N LEU A 295 -30.69 -13.42 0.03
CA LEU A 295 -29.48 -13.14 -0.73
C LEU A 295 -29.90 -12.83 -2.17
N GLY A 296 -29.17 -11.94 -2.85
CA GLY A 296 -29.49 -11.63 -4.24
C GLY A 296 -28.66 -10.49 -4.83
N PRO A 297 -28.93 -10.12 -6.08
CA PRO A 297 -28.26 -9.02 -6.77
C PRO A 297 -28.40 -7.69 -6.02
N LYS A 298 -27.31 -6.92 -5.92
CA LYS A 298 -27.15 -5.69 -5.14
C LYS A 298 -28.18 -4.62 -5.52
N ASN A 299 -28.62 -4.58 -6.77
CA ASN A 299 -29.64 -3.67 -7.27
C ASN A 299 -31.05 -4.00 -6.76
N GLU A 300 -31.28 -5.18 -6.21
CA GLU A 300 -32.53 -5.54 -5.52
C GLU A 300 -32.57 -5.09 -4.05
N PHE A 301 -31.43 -4.66 -3.51
CA PHE A 301 -31.31 -4.25 -2.12
C PHE A 301 -31.32 -2.73 -1.97
N LYS A 302 -31.98 -2.27 -0.93
CA LYS A 302 -32.04 -0.87 -0.51
C LYS A 302 -30.90 -0.60 0.47
N ARG A 303 -30.24 0.55 0.33
CA ARG A 303 -29.22 0.99 1.30
C ARG A 303 -29.87 1.80 2.41
N CYS A 304 -29.34 1.71 3.63
CA CYS A 304 -29.68 2.64 4.68
C CYS A 304 -29.34 4.07 4.24
N SER A 305 -30.28 5.01 4.29
CA SER A 305 -30.06 6.41 3.93
C SER A 305 -29.20 7.18 4.94
N GLY A 306 -29.04 6.67 6.16
CA GLY A 306 -28.21 7.27 7.19
C GLY A 306 -26.74 6.88 7.04
N CYS A 307 -26.42 5.60 7.25
CA CYS A 307 -25.04 5.13 7.24
C CYS A 307 -24.52 4.68 5.88
N GLU A 308 -25.41 4.43 4.92
CA GLU A 308 -25.05 3.96 3.59
C GLU A 308 -24.29 2.62 3.53
N ALA A 309 -24.06 1.96 4.67
CA ALA A 309 -23.26 0.74 4.79
C ALA A 309 -24.07 -0.55 4.68
N LEU A 310 -25.28 -0.55 5.24
CA LEU A 310 -26.13 -1.73 5.31
C LEU A 310 -27.14 -1.77 4.15
N TYR A 311 -27.42 -2.98 3.69
CA TYR A 311 -28.27 -3.37 2.58
C TYR A 311 -29.46 -4.19 3.08
N TYR A 312 -30.66 -3.86 2.63
CA TYR A 312 -31.89 -4.53 3.04
C TYR A 312 -32.73 -4.90 1.82
N CYS A 313 -33.27 -6.11 1.79
CA CYS A 313 -34.16 -6.52 0.70
C CYS A 313 -35.52 -5.79 0.74
N SER A 314 -35.89 -5.19 1.87
CA SER A 314 -37.16 -4.47 2.05
C SER A 314 -37.07 -3.40 3.14
N ILE A 315 -38.03 -2.46 3.14
CA ILE A 315 -38.14 -1.42 4.19
C ILE A 315 -38.52 -2.06 5.53
N GLN A 316 -39.31 -3.15 5.49
CA GLN A 316 -39.67 -3.92 6.67
C GLN A 316 -38.44 -4.53 7.33
N CYS A 317 -37.52 -5.12 6.57
CA CYS A 317 -36.26 -5.64 7.11
C CYS A 317 -35.40 -4.52 7.71
N GLN A 318 -35.33 -3.36 7.05
CA GLN A 318 -34.64 -2.20 7.61
C GLN A 318 -35.26 -1.75 8.92
N ALA A 319 -36.59 -1.68 9.03
CA ALA A 319 -37.28 -1.26 10.25
C ALA A 319 -37.04 -2.23 11.41
N VAL A 320 -37.13 -3.55 11.16
CA VAL A 320 -36.81 -4.58 12.16
C VAL A 320 -35.37 -4.42 12.64
N ASP A 321 -34.42 -4.32 11.72
CA ASP A 321 -33.01 -4.17 12.07
C ASP A 321 -32.71 -2.83 12.80
N TRP A 322 -33.41 -1.76 12.43
CA TRP A 322 -33.34 -0.45 13.08
C TRP A 322 -33.62 -0.55 14.58
N HIS A 323 -34.69 -1.25 14.95
CA HIS A 323 -35.06 -1.49 16.34
C HIS A 323 -34.12 -2.49 17.03
N ASN A 324 -33.56 -3.45 16.28
CA ASN A 324 -32.64 -4.47 16.78
C ASN A 324 -31.17 -4.01 16.87
N GLY A 325 -30.95 -2.71 17.07
CA GLY A 325 -29.64 -2.14 17.39
C GLY A 325 -28.96 -1.37 16.26
N HIS A 326 -29.44 -1.47 15.00
CA HIS A 326 -28.83 -0.67 13.93
C HIS A 326 -28.96 0.83 14.21
N ARG A 327 -30.05 1.30 14.84
CA ARG A 327 -30.19 2.72 15.24
C ARG A 327 -29.00 3.24 16.05
N ALA A 328 -28.47 2.43 16.97
CA ALA A 328 -27.33 2.81 17.80
C ALA A 328 -26.01 2.80 17.01
N ALA A 329 -25.86 1.85 16.08
CA ALA A 329 -24.65 1.68 15.27
C ALA A 329 -24.62 2.57 14.01
N CYS A 330 -25.76 3.11 13.57
CA CYS A 330 -25.90 3.79 12.28
C CYS A 330 -24.91 4.94 12.09
N LYS A 331 -24.76 5.82 13.10
CA LYS A 331 -23.81 6.94 13.04
C LYS A 331 -22.35 6.48 12.95
N THR A 332 -22.04 5.33 13.53
CA THR A 332 -20.68 4.77 13.56
C THR A 332 -20.33 4.06 12.26
N HIS A 333 -21.31 3.44 11.60
CA HIS A 333 -21.10 2.84 10.28
C HIS A 333 -20.76 3.87 9.21
N ASP A 334 -21.30 5.09 9.32
CA ASP A 334 -20.93 6.21 8.44
C ASP A 334 -19.43 6.55 8.59
N TYR A 335 -18.90 6.54 9.82
CA TYR A 335 -17.47 6.75 10.09
C TYR A 335 -16.56 5.67 9.47
N GLN A 336 -17.03 4.42 9.46
CA GLN A 336 -16.35 3.30 8.80
C GLN A 336 -16.45 3.34 7.27
N LEU A 337 -17.15 4.30 6.65
CA LEU A 337 -17.18 4.46 5.19
C LEU A 337 -16.61 5.81 4.72
N SER A 338 -16.64 6.83 5.57
CA SER A 338 -16.38 8.22 5.19
C SER A 338 -14.91 8.69 5.26
N GLY A 339 -13.93 7.87 5.69
CA GLY A 339 -12.53 8.32 5.52
C GLY A 339 -11.37 7.63 6.25
N ARG A 340 -11.55 6.51 6.95
CA ARG A 340 -10.43 5.80 7.63
C ARG A 340 -10.30 4.31 7.30
N VAL A 341 -10.99 3.85 6.26
CA VAL A 341 -10.91 2.45 5.84
C VAL A 341 -9.61 2.24 5.06
N PRO A 342 -8.89 1.13 5.27
CA PRO A 342 -7.74 0.75 4.44
C PRO A 342 -8.03 0.70 2.93
N PHE A 343 -9.30 0.75 2.50
CA PHE A 343 -9.71 0.65 1.11
C PHE A 343 -10.37 1.95 0.64
N ALA A 344 -9.57 2.77 -0.04
CA ALA A 344 -9.95 4.09 -0.53
C ALA A 344 -11.12 4.06 -1.53
N THR A 345 -11.27 2.96 -2.30
CA THR A 345 -12.32 2.87 -3.34
C THR A 345 -13.35 1.76 -3.06
N PRO A 346 -14.60 1.92 -3.55
CA PRO A 346 -15.60 0.84 -3.50
C PRO A 346 -15.12 -0.46 -4.14
N ARG A 347 -14.33 -0.38 -5.22
CA ARG A 347 -13.78 -1.54 -5.93
C ARG A 347 -12.73 -2.28 -5.09
N GLN A 348 -11.87 -1.55 -4.38
CA GLN A 348 -10.93 -2.15 -3.42
C GLN A 348 -11.66 -2.89 -2.29
N ARG A 349 -12.73 -2.31 -1.73
CA ARG A 349 -13.56 -2.99 -0.70
C ARG A 349 -14.23 -4.25 -1.23
N ALA A 350 -14.70 -4.20 -2.46
CA ALA A 350 -15.26 -5.34 -3.16
C ALA A 350 -14.23 -6.46 -3.34
N PHE A 351 -13.06 -6.12 -3.88
CA PHE A 351 -11.96 -7.05 -4.06
C PHE A 351 -11.49 -7.68 -2.74
N ALA A 352 -11.27 -6.87 -1.70
CA ALA A 352 -10.87 -7.36 -0.38
C ALA A 352 -11.93 -8.29 0.24
N ARG A 353 -13.23 -7.98 0.06
CA ARG A 353 -14.32 -8.88 0.50
C ARG A 353 -14.32 -10.18 -0.30
N ALA A 354 -14.11 -10.12 -1.61
CA ALA A 354 -14.04 -11.31 -2.46
C ALA A 354 -12.86 -12.21 -2.07
N MET A 355 -11.68 -11.62 -1.78
CA MET A 355 -10.52 -12.38 -1.29
C MET A 355 -10.81 -13.04 0.05
N LEU A 356 -11.37 -12.28 1.01
CA LEU A 356 -11.77 -12.83 2.30
C LEU A 356 -12.72 -14.02 2.12
N HIS A 357 -13.72 -13.90 1.24
CA HIS A 357 -14.68 -14.97 0.99
C HIS A 357 -14.01 -16.20 0.38
N ARG A 358 -13.14 -16.02 -0.61
CA ARG A 358 -12.33 -17.10 -1.20
C ARG A 358 -11.50 -17.82 -0.13
N ASP A 359 -10.77 -17.06 0.68
CA ASP A 359 -9.90 -17.62 1.71
C ASP A 359 -10.69 -18.28 2.84
N TYR A 360 -11.86 -17.75 3.19
CA TYR A 360 -12.81 -18.40 4.09
C TYR A 360 -13.23 -19.76 3.54
N THR A 361 -13.66 -19.83 2.28
CA THR A 361 -14.05 -21.10 1.65
C THR A 361 -12.91 -22.11 1.63
N HIS A 362 -11.68 -21.68 1.31
CA HIS A 362 -10.50 -22.56 1.31
C HIS A 362 -10.06 -23.02 2.71
N LEU A 363 -10.24 -22.17 3.74
CA LEU A 363 -9.77 -22.43 5.10
C LEU A 363 -10.90 -22.89 6.05
N LYS A 364 -12.10 -23.12 5.53
CA LYS A 364 -13.34 -23.41 6.26
C LYS A 364 -13.20 -24.55 7.26
N LEU A 365 -12.61 -25.67 6.84
CA LEU A 365 -12.35 -26.82 7.72
C LEU A 365 -11.49 -26.42 8.93
N LYS A 366 -10.39 -25.71 8.67
CA LYS A 366 -9.47 -25.25 9.72
C LYS A 366 -10.16 -24.25 10.65
N ILE A 367 -11.00 -23.36 10.11
CA ILE A 367 -11.81 -22.41 10.89
C ILE A 367 -12.74 -23.17 11.84
N PHE A 368 -13.48 -24.16 11.34
CA PHE A 368 -14.45 -24.92 12.13
C PHE A 368 -13.79 -25.72 13.25
N VAL A 369 -12.67 -26.38 12.98
CA VAL A 369 -11.89 -27.09 14.01
C VAL A 369 -11.45 -26.13 15.12
N GLN A 370 -10.90 -24.97 14.75
CA GLN A 370 -10.46 -23.98 15.75
C GLN A 370 -11.63 -23.30 16.48
N ALA A 371 -12.78 -23.13 15.82
CA ALA A 371 -13.99 -22.59 16.43
C ALA A 371 -14.52 -23.51 17.53
N VAL A 372 -14.61 -24.82 17.26
CA VAL A 372 -15.00 -25.82 18.28
C VAL A 372 -14.01 -25.83 19.44
N ALA A 373 -12.71 -25.73 19.17
CA ALA A 373 -11.70 -25.60 20.22
C ALA A 373 -11.93 -24.34 21.09
N CYS A 374 -12.22 -23.19 20.48
CA CYS A 374 -12.53 -21.95 21.20
C CYS A 374 -13.79 -22.10 22.08
N MET A 375 -14.86 -22.68 21.53
CA MET A 375 -16.11 -22.94 22.25
C MET A 375 -15.87 -23.82 23.49
N ARG A 376 -15.09 -24.90 23.34
CA ARG A 376 -14.74 -25.79 24.46
C ARG A 376 -13.94 -25.08 25.56
N VAL A 377 -12.94 -24.29 25.18
CA VAL A 377 -12.09 -23.56 26.14
C VAL A 377 -12.93 -22.59 26.97
N SER A 378 -13.86 -21.88 26.34
CA SER A 378 -14.75 -20.93 27.02
C SER A 378 -15.73 -21.56 28.01
N ARG A 379 -15.91 -22.90 27.96
CA ARG A 379 -16.94 -23.67 28.68
C ARG A 379 -18.38 -23.22 28.41
N ASP A 380 -18.59 -22.38 27.41
CA ASP A 380 -19.88 -22.00 26.89
C ASP A 380 -19.89 -22.35 25.39
N PRO A 381 -20.59 -23.42 24.98
CA PRO A 381 -20.65 -23.79 23.57
C PRO A 381 -21.34 -22.71 22.72
N HIS A 382 -22.09 -21.79 23.35
CA HIS A 382 -22.69 -20.62 22.71
C HIS A 382 -21.79 -19.37 22.76
N ALA A 383 -20.60 -19.47 23.36
CA ALA A 383 -19.58 -18.45 23.20
C ALA A 383 -19.27 -18.34 21.71
N GLY A 384 -19.74 -17.26 21.09
CA GLY A 384 -19.43 -17.01 19.70
C GLY A 384 -17.92 -16.87 19.51
N TYR A 385 -17.49 -16.95 18.26
CA TYR A 385 -16.10 -16.78 17.87
C TYR A 385 -16.00 -15.71 16.79
N PHE A 386 -14.79 -15.22 16.57
CA PHE A 386 -14.48 -14.43 15.39
C PHE A 386 -13.20 -14.93 14.75
N VAL A 387 -13.08 -14.65 13.46
CA VAL A 387 -11.99 -15.14 12.62
C VAL A 387 -11.16 -13.95 12.17
N VAL A 388 -9.85 -14.05 12.27
CA VAL A 388 -8.90 -13.04 11.80
C VAL A 388 -8.13 -13.59 10.61
N PHE A 389 -8.21 -12.89 9.49
CA PHE A 389 -7.35 -13.09 8.33
C PHE A 389 -6.27 -12.01 8.33
N ASP A 390 -5.04 -12.40 8.64
CA ASP A 390 -3.90 -11.50 8.67
C ASP A 390 -3.11 -11.60 7.36
N TYR A 391 -3.30 -10.59 6.51
CA TYR A 391 -2.61 -10.42 5.23
C TYR A 391 -1.33 -9.57 5.35
N SER A 392 -0.83 -9.32 6.57
CA SER A 392 0.39 -8.55 6.82
C SER A 392 1.63 -9.08 6.12
N GLN A 393 1.64 -10.37 5.75
CA GLN A 393 2.74 -11.06 5.09
C GLN A 393 2.39 -11.55 3.67
N GLY A 394 1.30 -11.02 3.09
CA GLY A 394 0.86 -11.35 1.72
C GLY A 394 -0.09 -12.53 1.59
N GLY A 395 0.04 -13.57 2.42
CA GLY A 395 -0.93 -14.66 2.54
C GLY A 395 -1.86 -14.50 3.74
N PRO A 396 -3.05 -15.13 3.77
CA PRO A 396 -3.93 -15.12 4.93
C PRO A 396 -3.36 -15.99 6.06
N ALA A 397 -2.71 -15.39 7.05
CA ALA A 397 -2.50 -16.06 8.32
C ALA A 397 -3.83 -16.09 9.09
N LEU A 398 -4.30 -17.29 9.40
CA LEU A 398 -5.59 -17.53 10.05
C LEU A 398 -5.44 -17.58 11.58
N GLY A 399 -6.28 -16.83 12.29
CA GLY A 399 -6.55 -17.05 13.71
C GLY A 399 -8.05 -17.11 13.99
N VAL A 400 -8.47 -17.96 14.91
CA VAL A 400 -9.85 -18.01 15.42
C VAL A 400 -9.80 -17.77 16.92
N TYR A 401 -10.67 -16.89 17.40
CA TYR A 401 -10.63 -16.39 18.77
C TYR A 401 -12.04 -16.44 19.39
N SER A 402 -12.11 -16.73 20.68
CA SER A 402 -13.33 -16.63 21.48
C SER A 402 -13.79 -15.17 21.60
N LEU A 403 -15.10 -14.93 21.55
CA LEU A 403 -15.70 -13.62 21.84
C LEU A 403 -15.77 -13.30 23.34
N VAL A 404 -15.62 -14.31 24.20
CA VAL A 404 -15.79 -14.19 25.65
C VAL A 404 -14.46 -13.97 26.37
N GLU A 405 -13.37 -14.53 25.84
CA GLU A 405 -12.06 -14.42 26.49
C GLU A 405 -11.27 -13.19 26.03
N PRO A 406 -10.70 -12.40 26.97
CA PRO A 406 -9.77 -11.35 26.65
C PRO A 406 -8.60 -11.93 25.84
N SER A 407 -8.43 -11.45 24.63
CA SER A 407 -7.24 -11.73 23.82
C SER A 407 -6.65 -10.42 23.36
N ASP A 408 -5.35 -10.42 23.06
CA ASP A 408 -4.70 -9.30 22.36
C ASP A 408 -5.48 -8.91 21.10
N ALA A 409 -6.25 -9.87 20.54
CA ALA A 409 -7.12 -9.66 19.41
C ALA A 409 -8.31 -8.72 19.66
N LEU A 410 -8.97 -8.87 20.81
CA LEU A 410 -10.06 -7.98 21.22
C LEU A 410 -9.56 -6.57 21.51
N ASP A 411 -8.39 -6.46 22.13
CA ASP A 411 -7.75 -5.19 22.45
C ASP A 411 -7.48 -4.33 21.21
N TRP A 412 -7.00 -4.93 20.11
CA TRP A 412 -6.79 -4.16 18.88
C TRP A 412 -8.08 -3.86 18.12
N LEU A 413 -9.10 -4.72 18.19
CA LEU A 413 -10.42 -4.44 17.62
C LEU A 413 -11.07 -3.24 18.29
N ALA A 414 -10.98 -3.15 19.63
CA ALA A 414 -11.45 -2.02 20.40
C ALA A 414 -10.72 -0.72 20.01
N ARG A 415 -9.39 -0.77 19.84
CA ARG A 415 -8.58 0.38 19.40
C ARG A 415 -8.90 0.84 17.98
N ALA A 416 -9.41 -0.04 17.11
CA ALA A 416 -9.79 0.33 15.75
C ALA A 416 -11.06 1.22 15.69
N GLY A 417 -11.65 1.59 16.84
CA GLY A 417 -12.85 2.43 16.90
C GLY A 417 -14.10 1.72 16.37
N ILE A 418 -14.03 0.39 16.26
CA ILE A 418 -15.15 -0.46 15.87
C ILE A 418 -16.03 -0.57 17.11
N GLN A 419 -17.35 -0.35 16.96
CA GLN A 419 -18.32 -0.67 18.02
C GLN A 419 -18.45 -2.18 18.14
N TRP A 420 -17.41 -2.77 18.73
CA TRP A 420 -17.21 -4.20 18.87
C TRP A 420 -18.40 -4.82 19.58
N ASP A 421 -18.81 -4.26 20.71
CA ASP A 421 -19.95 -4.74 21.50
C ASP A 421 -21.25 -4.81 20.71
N LEU A 422 -21.53 -3.80 19.87
CA LEU A 422 -22.73 -3.83 19.02
C LEU A 422 -22.63 -4.88 17.90
N THR A 423 -21.43 -5.06 17.35
CA THR A 423 -21.17 -6.06 16.31
C THR A 423 -21.29 -7.48 16.87
N VAL A 424 -20.72 -7.73 18.05
CA VAL A 424 -20.84 -8.97 18.81
C VAL A 424 -22.29 -9.25 19.19
N ALA A 425 -22.99 -8.27 19.75
CA ALA A 425 -24.39 -8.44 20.11
C ALA A 425 -25.27 -8.74 18.89
N ARG A 426 -24.96 -8.13 17.73
CA ARG A 426 -25.65 -8.40 16.46
C ARG A 426 -25.38 -9.82 15.96
N ALA A 427 -24.13 -10.27 15.99
CA ALA A 427 -23.76 -11.64 15.61
C ALA A 427 -24.41 -12.68 16.54
N ALA A 428 -24.43 -12.44 17.85
CA ALA A 428 -25.10 -13.32 18.81
C ALA A 428 -26.60 -13.48 18.51
N ARG A 429 -27.30 -12.37 18.21
CA ARG A 429 -28.73 -12.40 17.81
C ARG A 429 -29.00 -13.07 16.46
N SER A 430 -27.96 -13.34 15.68
CA SER A 430 -28.11 -14.00 14.38
C SER A 430 -28.22 -15.51 14.47
N GLU A 431 -27.99 -16.10 15.66
CA GLU A 431 -28.02 -17.56 15.86
C GLU A 431 -27.10 -18.29 14.86
N GLY A 432 -25.91 -17.74 14.62
CA GLY A 432 -24.93 -18.30 13.70
C GLY A 432 -25.03 -17.86 12.24
N ARG A 433 -26.10 -17.15 11.85
CA ARG A 433 -26.27 -16.63 10.48
C ARG A 433 -25.29 -15.51 10.13
N MET A 434 -24.68 -14.87 11.13
CA MET A 434 -23.68 -13.83 10.97
C MET A 434 -22.43 -14.21 11.77
N THR A 435 -21.32 -14.33 11.09
CA THR A 435 -20.01 -14.59 11.69
C THR A 435 -19.09 -13.39 11.49
N ILE A 436 -18.38 -13.03 12.55
CA ILE A 436 -17.52 -11.85 12.56
C ILE A 436 -16.16 -12.25 12.00
N HIS A 437 -15.75 -11.60 10.93
CA HIS A 437 -14.41 -11.73 10.38
C HIS A 437 -13.69 -10.40 10.50
N ALA A 438 -12.40 -10.44 10.82
CA ALA A 438 -11.54 -9.28 10.84
C ALA A 438 -10.38 -9.51 9.86
N VAL A 439 -10.08 -8.49 9.09
CA VAL A 439 -8.96 -8.45 8.16
C VAL A 439 -7.89 -7.59 8.78
N ARG A 440 -6.71 -8.16 9.00
CA ARG A 440 -5.52 -7.42 9.42
C ARG A 440 -4.62 -7.21 8.22
N VAL A 441 -4.24 -5.97 7.98
CA VAL A 441 -3.30 -5.59 6.93
C VAL A 441 -2.16 -4.84 7.58
N ARG A 442 -0.93 -5.12 7.16
CA ARG A 442 0.24 -4.36 7.60
C ARG A 442 0.21 -2.99 6.96
N GLU A 443 0.26 -1.97 7.81
CA GLU A 443 0.70 -0.63 7.43
C GLU A 443 1.92 -0.28 8.29
N ALA A 444 2.68 0.72 7.85
CA ALA A 444 3.99 0.97 8.46
C ALA A 444 3.93 1.55 9.86
N LYS A 445 2.92 2.39 10.16
CA LYS A 445 2.78 3.02 11.48
C LYS A 445 2.05 2.11 12.48
N ALA A 446 1.01 1.43 12.02
CA ALA A 446 0.26 0.46 12.81
C ALA A 446 -0.50 -0.49 11.89
N PRO A 447 -0.70 -1.77 12.25
CA PRO A 447 -1.58 -2.64 11.49
C PRO A 447 -2.99 -2.05 11.45
N ARG A 448 -3.59 -2.05 10.26
CA ARG A 448 -5.00 -1.70 10.11
C ARG A 448 -5.88 -2.92 10.14
N HIS A 449 -7.07 -2.68 10.66
CA HIS A 449 -8.06 -3.69 10.87
C HIS A 449 -9.36 -3.27 10.23
N TRP A 450 -10.01 -4.24 9.62
CA TRP A 450 -11.32 -4.05 9.01
C TRP A 450 -12.20 -5.24 9.37
N VAL A 451 -13.34 -4.97 10.00
CA VAL A 451 -14.32 -6.01 10.30
C VAL A 451 -15.27 -6.18 9.12
N VAL A 452 -15.42 -7.43 8.70
CA VAL A 452 -16.28 -7.87 7.61
C VAL A 452 -17.24 -8.91 8.19
N PRO A 453 -18.50 -8.55 8.42
CA PRO A 453 -19.49 -9.57 8.70
C PRO A 453 -19.67 -10.42 7.44
N LEU A 454 -19.58 -11.74 7.60
CA LEU A 454 -20.01 -12.70 6.60
C LEU A 454 -21.34 -13.28 7.05
N HIS A 455 -22.26 -13.38 6.10
CA HIS A 455 -23.60 -13.92 6.32
C HIS A 455 -23.68 -15.31 5.72
N SER A 456 -24.38 -16.20 6.42
CA SER A 456 -24.88 -17.47 5.90
C SER A 456 -26.41 -17.37 5.80
N ASP A 457 -26.95 -18.08 4.84
CA ASP A 457 -28.37 -18.34 4.67
C ASP A 457 -28.97 -19.20 5.80
N SER A 458 -28.15 -19.91 6.57
CA SER A 458 -28.60 -20.80 7.65
C SER A 458 -27.77 -20.63 8.94
N GLY A 459 -28.39 -20.96 10.07
CA GLY A 459 -27.70 -21.11 11.36
C GLY A 459 -27.16 -22.53 11.60
N VAL A 460 -27.42 -23.45 10.67
CA VAL A 460 -27.22 -24.90 10.85
C VAL A 460 -25.76 -25.21 11.15
N ILE A 461 -24.83 -24.59 10.43
CA ILE A 461 -23.39 -24.79 10.66
C ILE A 461 -23.03 -24.44 12.11
N HIS A 462 -23.53 -23.34 12.64
CA HIS A 462 -23.25 -22.94 14.00
C HIS A 462 -23.83 -23.92 15.01
N GLU A 463 -25.07 -24.38 14.83
CA GLU A 463 -25.69 -25.39 15.68
C GLU A 463 -24.88 -26.70 15.70
N GLU A 464 -24.33 -27.10 14.56
CA GLU A 464 -23.51 -28.29 14.44
C GLU A 464 -22.15 -28.12 15.14
N LEU A 465 -21.51 -26.95 15.02
CA LEU A 465 -20.31 -26.62 15.79
C LEU A 465 -20.57 -26.63 17.30
N VAL A 466 -21.73 -26.11 17.74
CA VAL A 466 -22.17 -26.16 19.14
C VAL A 466 -22.31 -27.61 19.62
N LYS A 467 -22.99 -28.47 18.84
CA LYS A 467 -23.13 -29.91 19.17
C LYS A 467 -21.76 -30.59 19.27
N MET A 468 -20.86 -30.33 18.33
CA MET A 468 -19.50 -30.86 18.35
C MET A 468 -18.72 -30.36 19.58
N ALA A 469 -18.85 -29.08 19.94
CA ALA A 469 -18.21 -28.53 21.14
C ALA A 469 -18.69 -29.21 22.43
N CYS A 470 -19.98 -29.55 22.51
CA CYS A 470 -20.58 -30.26 23.64
C CYS A 470 -20.21 -31.76 23.72
N ALA A 471 -19.84 -32.40 22.60
CA ALA A 471 -19.50 -33.82 22.57
C ALA A 471 -18.21 -34.09 23.37
N GLN A 472 -18.26 -35.07 24.28
CA GLN A 472 -17.18 -35.39 25.22
C GLN A 472 -16.06 -36.26 24.60
N ASP A 473 -16.32 -36.94 23.48
CA ASP A 473 -15.40 -37.93 22.92
C ASP A 473 -14.66 -37.42 21.67
N GLY A 474 -13.33 -37.59 21.68
CA GLY A 474 -12.39 -37.02 20.71
C GLY A 474 -12.14 -37.85 19.44
N GLU A 475 -12.59 -39.10 19.38
CA GLU A 475 -11.98 -40.07 18.44
C GLU A 475 -12.50 -40.00 16.98
N ASN A 476 -13.65 -39.39 16.68
CA ASN A 476 -14.20 -39.33 15.30
C ASN A 476 -14.41 -37.93 14.69
N GLN A 477 -13.94 -36.87 15.33
CA GLN A 477 -14.33 -35.49 14.96
C GLN A 477 -13.88 -35.07 13.54
N THR A 478 -12.81 -35.65 13.00
CA THR A 478 -12.26 -35.21 11.70
C THR A 478 -13.16 -35.57 10.52
N GLU A 479 -13.87 -36.70 10.58
CA GLU A 479 -14.82 -37.10 9.53
C GLU A 479 -16.08 -36.22 9.58
N ASP A 480 -16.61 -35.99 10.79
CA ASP A 480 -17.76 -35.10 11.00
C ASP A 480 -17.49 -33.68 10.48
N PHE A 481 -16.27 -33.16 10.68
CA PHE A 481 -15.90 -31.85 10.14
C PHE A 481 -15.82 -31.84 8.61
N LYS A 482 -15.35 -32.90 7.97
CA LYS A 482 -15.32 -32.99 6.50
C LYS A 482 -16.73 -33.02 5.94
N GLU A 483 -17.61 -33.84 6.50
CA GLU A 483 -19.02 -33.89 6.10
C GLU A 483 -19.71 -32.54 6.28
N LEU A 484 -19.45 -31.84 7.40
CA LEU A 484 -19.96 -30.49 7.64
C LEU A 484 -19.46 -29.48 6.58
N VAL A 485 -18.18 -29.56 6.21
CA VAL A 485 -17.59 -28.70 5.17
C VAL A 485 -18.19 -29.00 3.81
N ASP A 486 -18.38 -30.27 3.45
CA ASP A 486 -18.97 -30.68 2.18
C ASP A 486 -20.42 -30.23 2.07
N ARG A 487 -21.22 -30.43 3.12
CA ARG A 487 -22.60 -29.90 3.22
C ARG A 487 -22.62 -28.39 3.06
N SER A 488 -21.76 -27.68 3.79
CA SER A 488 -21.73 -26.23 3.72
C SER A 488 -21.15 -25.70 2.40
N ASN A 489 -20.33 -26.47 1.67
CA ASN A 489 -19.88 -26.09 0.33
C ASN A 489 -20.98 -26.33 -0.71
N SER A 490 -21.84 -27.33 -0.53
CA SER A 490 -23.01 -27.51 -1.38
C SER A 490 -24.00 -26.34 -1.25
N GLU A 491 -24.15 -25.77 -0.06
CA GLU A 491 -24.92 -24.53 0.17
C GLU A 491 -24.24 -23.33 -0.50
N VAL A 492 -22.90 -23.24 -0.46
CA VAL A 492 -22.14 -22.13 -1.08
C VAL A 492 -22.03 -22.24 -2.60
N LEU A 493 -22.12 -23.44 -3.20
CA LEU A 493 -21.98 -23.63 -4.65
C LEU A 493 -23.18 -23.10 -5.46
N GLU A 494 -24.32 -22.81 -4.84
CA GLU A 494 -25.40 -22.04 -5.47
C GLU A 494 -25.10 -20.52 -5.58
N PHE A 495 -23.96 -20.05 -5.05
CA PHE A 495 -23.58 -18.63 -4.99
C PHE A 495 -22.57 -18.17 -6.06
N HIS A 496 -22.22 -19.03 -7.02
CA HIS A 496 -21.31 -18.69 -8.13
C HIS A 496 -22.02 -18.36 -9.43
#